data_AF-A0A3B0ZDV6-F1
#
_entry.id   AF-A0A3B0ZDV6-F1
#
_cell.length_a   1.000
_cell.length_b   1.000
_cell.length_c   1.000
_cell.angle_alpha   90.00
_cell.angle_beta   90.00
_cell.angle_gamma   90.00
#
_symmetry.space_group_name_H-M   'P 1'
#
loop_
_entity.id
_entity.type
_entity.pdbx_description
1 polymer ?
#
loop_
_entity_poly.entity_id
_entity_poly.type
_entity_poly.pdbx_seq_one_letter_code
_entity_poly.pdbx_strand_id
1 'polypeptide(L)'
;MSVSTTDHKQRLREIRKLTDRGHQTTIINTDYRTEIAPLAGSMFARWCQENFFKYAREHFGLDRLIDYQTETITDPIQVVNPQHRDIDGQVRSAVGKLTRPHAQFGAMNLESIEDQKTKRFIKKKAALLEDIEALQKNVDELKQQRKEVSKHVDFSALPKDEQFSKLSTQSKGFIDTIKMIAYRAETAMANTIGDNYSNSDNVKKLLQSLYTTEADLIPDSENKTLTVRLHHMANNQSDVVIRKLCEELNATEIHFPDTELRMIFKLRSD
;
A
#
# COMPACT_ATOMS: atom_id res chain seq x y z
N MET A 1 -24.37 17.24 33.93
CA MET A 1 -23.47 17.07 32.77
C MET A 1 -24.29 17.20 31.51
N SER A 2 -24.28 18.37 30.88
CA SER A 2 -24.88 18.58 29.57
C SER A 2 -23.94 18.03 28.50
N VAL A 3 -24.33 16.93 27.87
CA VAL A 3 -23.66 16.43 26.67
C VAL A 3 -24.13 17.31 25.52
N SER A 4 -23.30 18.29 25.16
CA SER A 4 -23.41 19.03 23.90
C SER A 4 -22.93 18.10 22.77
N THR A 5 -23.86 17.36 22.15
CA THR A 5 -23.64 16.81 20.81
C THR A 5 -23.84 17.94 19.82
N THR A 6 -22.75 18.62 19.47
CA THR A 6 -22.74 19.60 18.38
C THR A 6 -22.85 18.83 17.07
N ASP A 7 -24.02 18.88 16.43
CA ASP A 7 -24.28 18.31 15.11
C ASP A 7 -23.54 19.15 14.05
N HIS A 8 -22.29 18.82 13.79
CA HIS A 8 -21.46 19.49 12.79
C HIS A 8 -21.89 19.05 11.38
N LYS A 9 -22.98 19.65 10.85
CA LYS A 9 -23.37 19.49 9.45
C LYS A 9 -22.35 20.15 8.53
N GLN A 10 -21.44 19.35 7.99
CA GLN A 10 -20.50 19.80 6.97
C GLN A 10 -21.15 19.71 5.59
N ARG A 11 -21.24 20.84 4.89
CA ARG A 11 -21.63 20.87 3.48
C ARG A 11 -20.45 20.33 2.65
N LEU A 12 -20.74 19.53 1.63
CA LEU A 12 -19.77 18.99 0.67
C LEU A 12 -20.22 19.30 -0.76
N ARG A 13 -19.27 19.36 -1.70
CA ARG A 13 -19.52 19.50 -3.14
C ARG A 13 -19.35 18.14 -3.80
N GLU A 14 -20.32 17.76 -4.63
CA GLU A 14 -20.26 16.54 -5.43
C GLU A 14 -20.02 16.88 -6.91
N ILE A 15 -19.09 16.17 -7.54
CA ILE A 15 -18.85 16.19 -8.99
C ILE A 15 -18.98 14.76 -9.50
N ARG A 16 -19.65 14.56 -10.64
CA ARG A 16 -19.77 13.23 -11.26
C ARG A 16 -19.11 13.22 -12.64
N LYS A 17 -18.28 12.21 -12.88
CA LYS A 17 -17.82 11.85 -14.24
C LYS A 17 -18.66 10.69 -14.74
N LEU A 18 -19.34 10.89 -15.86
CA LEU A 18 -19.94 9.81 -16.64
C LEU A 18 -18.90 9.30 -17.64
N THR A 19 -18.72 7.97 -17.69
CA THR A 19 -17.89 7.32 -18.71
C THR A 19 -18.74 6.88 -19.89
N ASP A 20 -18.10 6.62 -21.04
CA ASP A 20 -18.78 6.15 -22.26
C ASP A 20 -19.49 4.79 -22.05
N ARG A 21 -19.05 4.02 -21.06
CA ARG A 21 -19.69 2.75 -20.64
C ARG A 21 -20.90 2.94 -19.70
N GLY A 22 -21.29 4.18 -19.41
CA GLY A 22 -22.41 4.51 -18.53
C GLY A 22 -22.08 4.47 -17.03
N HIS A 23 -20.86 4.09 -16.63
CA HIS A 23 -20.44 4.13 -15.23
C HIS A 23 -20.24 5.58 -14.76
N GLN A 24 -20.74 5.90 -13.57
CA GLN A 24 -20.57 7.19 -12.92
C GLN A 24 -19.60 7.08 -11.75
N THR A 25 -18.57 7.91 -11.76
CA THR A 25 -17.64 8.06 -10.62
C THR A 25 -17.92 9.38 -9.93
N THR A 26 -18.23 9.31 -8.64
CA THR A 26 -18.49 10.47 -7.77
C THR A 26 -17.21 10.96 -7.09
N ILE A 27 -16.98 12.26 -7.14
CA ILE A 27 -15.93 12.98 -6.42
C ILE A 27 -16.60 13.88 -5.40
N ILE A 28 -16.28 13.68 -4.12
CA ILE A 28 -16.79 14.49 -3.01
C ILE A 28 -15.64 15.31 -2.44
N ASN A 29 -15.79 16.62 -2.35
CA ASN A 29 -14.76 17.51 -1.82
C ASN A 29 -15.35 18.72 -1.06
N THR A 30 -14.48 19.43 -0.36
CA THR A 30 -14.78 20.69 0.34
C THR A 30 -14.32 21.93 -0.44
N ASP A 31 -13.88 21.76 -1.70
CA ASP A 31 -13.39 22.85 -2.55
C ASP A 31 -14.51 23.39 -3.43
N TYR A 32 -15.00 24.56 -3.04
CA TYR A 32 -16.07 25.28 -3.72
C TYR A 32 -15.59 26.31 -4.74
N ARG A 33 -14.28 26.56 -4.82
CA ARG A 33 -13.72 27.67 -5.60
C ARG A 33 -13.16 27.20 -6.93
N THR A 34 -12.53 26.03 -6.95
CA THR A 34 -11.91 25.51 -8.17
C THR A 34 -12.97 25.10 -9.19
N GLU A 35 -12.71 25.39 -10.46
CA GLU A 35 -13.56 24.97 -11.56
C GLU A 35 -13.67 23.44 -11.64
N ILE A 36 -14.83 22.94 -12.09
CA ILE A 36 -15.17 21.50 -12.07
C ILE A 36 -14.16 20.68 -12.87
N ALA A 37 -13.83 21.10 -14.08
CA ALA A 37 -12.98 20.35 -15.01
C ALA A 37 -11.53 20.15 -14.50
N PRO A 38 -10.77 21.20 -14.11
CA PRO A 38 -9.41 21.02 -13.60
C PRO A 38 -9.38 20.27 -12.27
N LEU A 39 -10.39 20.45 -11.41
CA LEU A 39 -10.52 19.68 -10.16
C LEU A 39 -10.74 18.20 -10.45
N ALA A 40 -11.66 17.87 -11.35
CA ALA A 40 -11.91 16.50 -11.76
C ALA A 40 -10.65 15.88 -12.39
N GLY A 41 -9.96 16.60 -13.28
CA GLY A 41 -8.70 16.16 -13.88
C GLY A 41 -7.64 15.83 -12.82
N SER A 42 -7.47 16.70 -11.83
CA SER A 42 -6.53 16.49 -10.72
C SER A 42 -6.89 15.27 -9.86
N MET A 43 -8.18 15.06 -9.59
CA MET A 43 -8.66 13.90 -8.84
C MET A 43 -8.48 12.58 -9.61
N PHE A 44 -8.70 12.57 -10.92
CA PHE A 44 -8.42 11.39 -11.74
C PHE A 44 -6.91 11.15 -11.90
N ALA A 45 -6.10 12.20 -11.99
CA ALA A 45 -4.64 12.08 -11.99
C ALA A 45 -4.10 11.48 -10.68
N ARG A 46 -4.72 11.80 -9.54
CA ARG A 46 -4.42 11.13 -8.26
C ARG A 46 -4.68 9.62 -8.35
N TRP A 47 -5.77 9.21 -8.99
CA TRP A 47 -6.08 7.77 -9.14
C TRP A 47 -4.99 7.01 -9.92
N CYS A 48 -4.32 7.67 -10.87
CA CYS A 48 -3.16 7.10 -11.56
C CYS A 48 -2.01 6.75 -10.59
N GLN A 49 -1.86 7.49 -9.49
CA GLN A 49 -0.85 7.19 -8.45
C GLN A 49 -1.20 5.92 -7.69
N GLU A 50 -2.48 5.72 -7.34
CA GLU A 50 -2.95 4.51 -6.67
C GLU A 50 -2.78 3.27 -7.55
N ASN A 51 -3.07 3.41 -8.85
CA ASN A 51 -2.79 2.39 -9.85
C ASN A 51 -1.29 2.05 -9.93
N PHE A 52 -0.41 3.07 -9.92
CA PHE A 52 1.03 2.87 -9.84
C PHE A 52 1.43 2.10 -8.58
N PHE A 53 1.00 2.52 -7.39
CA PHE A 53 1.37 1.86 -6.15
C PHE A 53 0.91 0.41 -6.08
N LYS A 54 -0.30 0.11 -6.57
CA LYS A 54 -0.77 -1.27 -6.65
C LYS A 54 0.11 -2.09 -7.59
N TYR A 55 0.26 -1.64 -8.83
CA TYR A 55 1.00 -2.35 -9.86
C TYR A 55 2.49 -2.52 -9.52
N ALA A 56 3.13 -1.46 -9.01
CA ALA A 56 4.55 -1.47 -8.66
C ALA A 56 4.86 -2.36 -7.45
N ARG A 57 3.92 -2.52 -6.51
CA ARG A 57 4.06 -3.51 -5.43
C ARG A 57 3.97 -4.93 -5.96
N GLU A 58 3.02 -5.19 -6.84
CA GLU A 58 2.78 -6.52 -7.43
C GLU A 58 3.93 -6.96 -8.36
N HIS A 59 4.43 -6.06 -9.22
CA HIS A 59 5.33 -6.44 -10.32
C HIS A 59 6.75 -5.89 -10.22
N PHE A 60 6.95 -4.76 -9.53
CA PHE A 60 8.28 -4.13 -9.38
C PHE A 60 8.88 -4.28 -7.97
N GLY A 61 8.17 -4.95 -7.05
CA GLY A 61 8.63 -5.11 -5.67
C GLY A 61 8.90 -3.78 -4.98
N LEU A 62 8.00 -2.79 -5.14
CA LEU A 62 8.15 -1.46 -4.54
C LEU A 62 8.36 -1.49 -3.02
N ASP A 63 7.70 -2.43 -2.32
CA ASP A 63 7.78 -2.58 -0.86
C ASP A 63 8.95 -3.47 -0.40
N ARG A 64 9.72 -4.04 -1.32
CA ARG A 64 10.84 -4.92 -0.94
C ARG A 64 12.01 -4.08 -0.41
N LEU A 65 12.69 -4.63 0.60
CA LEU A 65 13.97 -4.14 1.06
C LEU A 65 14.99 -4.23 -0.09
N ILE A 66 15.73 -3.15 -0.30
CA ILE A 66 16.78 -3.07 -1.32
C ILE A 66 18.11 -3.54 -0.74
N ASP A 67 18.42 -3.08 0.46
CA ASP A 67 19.57 -3.52 1.24
C ASP A 67 19.21 -3.54 2.74
N TYR A 68 20.17 -3.99 3.54
CA TYR A 68 20.09 -4.01 4.99
C TYR A 68 21.01 -2.95 5.63
N GLN A 69 21.48 -1.97 4.85
CA GLN A 69 22.33 -0.94 5.39
C GLN A 69 21.53 -0.06 6.35
N THR A 70 22.16 0.31 7.46
CA THR A 70 21.54 1.17 8.45
C THR A 70 22.35 2.45 8.62
N GLU A 71 21.65 3.52 9.00
CA GLU A 71 22.24 4.82 9.28
C GLU A 71 21.76 5.33 10.64
N THR A 72 22.61 6.14 11.27
CA THR A 72 22.28 6.78 12.54
C THR A 72 21.17 7.80 12.35
N ILE A 73 20.25 7.84 13.31
CA ILE A 73 19.17 8.82 13.32
C ILE A 73 19.72 10.13 13.89
N THR A 74 19.90 11.12 13.03
CA THR A 74 20.35 12.47 13.40
C THR A 74 19.21 13.48 13.47
N ASP A 75 18.09 13.17 12.84
CA ASP A 75 16.93 14.04 12.77
C ASP A 75 16.22 14.09 14.14
N PRO A 76 15.67 15.25 14.55
CA PRO A 76 14.86 15.36 15.76
C PRO A 76 13.51 14.66 15.54
N ILE A 77 13.52 13.34 15.66
CA ILE A 77 12.32 12.51 15.49
C ILE A 77 11.70 12.18 16.85
N GLN A 78 10.37 12.20 16.87
CA GLN A 78 9.57 11.75 17.99
C GLN A 78 9.28 10.27 17.80
N VAL A 79 9.64 9.46 18.79
CA VAL A 79 9.44 8.02 18.80
C VAL A 79 8.51 7.63 19.94
N VAL A 80 7.83 6.49 19.81
CA VAL A 80 6.96 6.00 20.89
C VAL A 80 7.83 5.67 22.10
N ASN A 81 7.47 6.22 23.25
CA ASN A 81 8.17 5.95 24.50
C ASN A 81 8.09 4.44 24.83
N PRO A 82 9.22 3.73 25.00
CA PRO A 82 9.23 2.31 25.34
C PRO A 82 8.45 1.99 26.61
N GLN A 83 8.55 2.82 27.64
CA GLN A 83 7.79 2.65 28.88
C GLN A 83 6.27 2.75 28.63
N HIS A 84 5.84 3.70 27.80
CA HIS A 84 4.44 3.79 27.41
C HIS A 84 4.01 2.56 26.60
N ARG A 85 4.86 2.06 25.69
CA ARG A 85 4.59 0.85 24.89
C ARG A 85 4.41 -0.38 25.78
N ASP A 86 5.24 -0.53 26.80
CA ASP A 86 5.19 -1.67 27.71
C ASP A 86 3.92 -1.64 28.59
N ILE A 87 3.60 -0.47 29.18
CA ILE A 87 2.36 -0.31 29.95
C ILE A 87 1.14 -0.50 29.05
N ASP A 88 1.16 0.00 27.81
CA ASP A 88 0.06 -0.22 26.86
C ASP A 88 -0.11 -1.71 26.52
N GLY A 89 0.99 -2.46 26.37
CA GLY A 89 0.98 -3.91 26.24
C GLY A 89 0.34 -4.61 27.45
N GLN A 90 0.66 -4.17 28.67
CA GLN A 90 0.06 -4.68 29.91
C GLN A 90 -1.44 -4.38 29.98
N VAL A 91 -1.86 -3.16 29.62
CA VAL A 91 -3.28 -2.77 29.53
C VAL A 91 -4.02 -3.69 28.56
N ARG A 92 -3.49 -3.91 27.35
CA ARG A 92 -4.12 -4.81 26.36
C ARG A 92 -4.23 -6.24 26.89
N SER A 93 -3.19 -6.75 27.54
CA SER A 93 -3.18 -8.08 28.15
C SER A 93 -4.24 -8.19 29.26
N ALA A 94 -4.32 -7.20 30.16
CA ALA A 94 -5.29 -7.16 31.25
C ALA A 94 -6.74 -7.04 30.73
N VAL A 95 -6.98 -6.20 29.71
CA VAL A 95 -8.29 -6.11 29.03
C VAL A 95 -8.65 -7.43 28.34
N GLY A 96 -7.70 -8.11 27.70
CA GLY A 96 -7.93 -9.42 27.10
C GLY A 96 -8.37 -10.47 28.13
N LYS A 97 -7.87 -10.40 29.37
CA LYS A 97 -8.31 -11.28 30.47
C LYS A 97 -9.76 -11.03 30.90
N LEU A 98 -10.29 -9.83 30.72
CA LEU A 98 -11.69 -9.48 31.04
C LEU A 98 -12.70 -10.07 30.04
N THR A 99 -12.28 -10.36 28.81
CA THR A 99 -13.20 -10.81 27.74
C THR A 99 -13.95 -12.09 28.11
N ARG A 100 -13.24 -13.11 28.63
CA ARG A 100 -13.84 -14.40 28.98
C ARG A 100 -14.78 -14.31 30.20
N PRO A 101 -14.38 -13.71 31.35
CA PRO A 101 -15.26 -13.51 32.49
C PRO A 101 -16.53 -12.71 32.15
N HIS A 102 -16.42 -11.60 31.40
CA HIS A 102 -17.60 -10.84 30.97
C HIS A 102 -18.57 -11.67 30.11
N ALA A 103 -18.04 -12.43 29.15
CA ALA A 103 -18.86 -13.33 28.34
C ALA A 103 -19.55 -14.40 29.19
N GLN A 104 -18.83 -15.01 30.13
CA GLN A 104 -19.39 -16.00 31.06
C GLN A 104 -20.48 -15.40 31.94
N PHE A 105 -20.27 -14.17 32.44
CA PHE A 105 -21.24 -13.47 33.28
C PHE A 105 -22.51 -13.12 32.51
N GLY A 106 -22.36 -12.65 31.26
CA GLY A 106 -23.49 -12.35 30.37
C GLY A 106 -24.28 -13.60 29.93
N ALA A 107 -23.61 -14.75 29.82
CA ALA A 107 -24.24 -16.03 29.47
C ALA A 107 -24.91 -16.74 30.67
N MET A 108 -24.67 -16.31 31.92
CA MET A 108 -25.25 -16.93 33.11
C MET A 108 -26.73 -16.57 33.27
N ASN A 109 -27.61 -17.54 33.02
CA ASN A 109 -29.05 -17.47 33.24
C ASN A 109 -29.50 -18.44 34.34
N LEU A 110 -30.55 -18.05 35.08
CA LEU A 110 -31.15 -18.90 36.11
C LEU A 110 -32.12 -19.89 35.44
N GLU A 111 -31.85 -21.20 35.55
CA GLU A 111 -32.63 -22.25 34.87
C GLU A 111 -33.84 -22.75 35.69
N SER A 112 -33.85 -22.58 37.03
CA SER A 112 -34.94 -23.02 37.92
C SER A 112 -34.94 -22.24 39.24
N ILE A 113 -36.14 -22.05 39.82
CA ILE A 113 -36.41 -21.28 41.06
C ILE A 113 -36.34 -22.20 42.31
N GLU A 114 -35.80 -23.41 42.20
CA GLU A 114 -35.53 -24.26 43.37
C GLU A 114 -34.52 -23.60 44.33
N ASP A 115 -34.81 -23.61 45.62
CA ASP A 115 -34.10 -22.81 46.64
C ASP A 115 -32.60 -23.16 46.76
N GLN A 116 -32.23 -24.44 46.64
CA GLN A 116 -30.82 -24.86 46.65
C GLN A 116 -30.06 -24.52 45.35
N LYS A 117 -30.70 -24.67 44.19
CA LYS A 117 -30.09 -24.35 42.88
C LYS A 117 -29.90 -22.84 42.73
N THR A 118 -30.86 -22.06 43.21
CA THR A 118 -30.81 -20.59 43.24
C THR A 118 -29.65 -20.08 44.10
N LYS A 119 -29.46 -20.62 45.32
CA LYS A 119 -28.33 -20.25 46.19
C LYS A 119 -26.97 -20.56 45.56
N ARG A 120 -26.81 -21.71 44.89
CA ARG A 120 -25.58 -22.06 44.17
C ARG A 120 -25.32 -21.13 42.98
N PHE A 121 -26.35 -20.81 42.21
CA PHE A 121 -26.26 -19.87 41.09
C PHE A 121 -25.82 -18.48 41.55
N ILE A 122 -26.46 -17.93 42.58
CA ILE A 122 -26.12 -16.62 43.16
C ILE A 122 -24.66 -16.61 43.63
N LYS A 123 -24.22 -17.65 44.35
CA LYS A 123 -22.82 -17.74 44.82
C LYS A 123 -21.82 -17.75 43.66
N LYS A 124 -22.09 -18.51 42.59
CA LYS A 124 -21.22 -18.58 41.41
C LYS A 124 -21.18 -17.26 40.64
N LYS A 125 -22.33 -16.60 40.49
CA LYS A 125 -22.44 -15.30 39.81
C LYS A 125 -21.76 -14.19 40.61
N ALA A 126 -21.87 -14.21 41.93
CA ALA A 126 -21.17 -13.28 42.83
C ALA A 126 -19.65 -13.45 42.76
N ALA A 127 -19.15 -14.69 42.81
CA ALA A 127 -17.71 -14.96 42.67
C ALA A 127 -17.16 -14.47 41.31
N LEU A 128 -17.90 -14.68 40.22
CA LEU A 128 -17.49 -14.20 38.90
C LEU A 128 -17.52 -12.67 38.79
N LEU A 129 -18.45 -12.01 39.49
CA LEU A 129 -18.50 -10.55 39.57
C LEU A 129 -17.28 -10.00 40.32
N GLU A 130 -16.90 -10.62 41.44
CA GLU A 130 -15.73 -10.26 42.23
C GLU A 130 -14.44 -10.39 41.39
N ASP A 131 -14.30 -11.47 40.63
CA ASP A 131 -13.17 -11.67 39.69
C ASP A 131 -13.13 -10.56 38.61
N ILE A 132 -14.29 -10.19 38.06
CA ILE A 132 -14.41 -9.11 37.06
C ILE A 132 -14.01 -7.77 37.68
N GLU A 133 -14.49 -7.45 38.88
CA GLU A 133 -14.17 -6.20 39.57
C GLU A 133 -12.68 -6.09 39.89
N ALA A 134 -12.06 -7.19 40.35
CA ALA A 134 -10.62 -7.23 40.61
C ALA A 134 -9.79 -7.00 39.33
N LEU A 135 -10.16 -7.65 38.23
CA LEU A 135 -9.51 -7.46 36.93
C LEU A 135 -9.73 -6.06 36.37
N GLN A 136 -10.93 -5.50 36.53
CA GLN A 136 -11.27 -4.15 36.09
C GLN A 136 -10.46 -3.10 36.86
N LYS A 137 -10.33 -3.26 38.17
CA LYS A 137 -9.47 -2.40 39.01
C LYS A 137 -8.03 -2.38 38.50
N ASN A 138 -7.45 -3.55 38.23
CA ASN A 138 -6.10 -3.65 37.67
C ASN A 138 -5.98 -2.94 36.30
N VAL A 139 -6.97 -3.11 35.41
CA VAL A 139 -7.00 -2.40 34.13
C VAL A 139 -7.00 -0.88 34.32
N ASP A 140 -7.79 -0.38 35.27
CA ASP A 140 -7.91 1.06 35.52
C ASP A 140 -6.65 1.65 36.16
N GLU A 141 -5.99 0.90 37.06
CA GLU A 141 -4.68 1.25 37.61
C GLU A 141 -3.62 1.35 36.49
N LEU A 142 -3.53 0.35 35.61
CA LEU A 142 -2.60 0.37 34.46
C LEU A 142 -2.91 1.50 33.47
N LYS A 143 -4.19 1.82 33.23
CA LYS A 143 -4.57 2.96 32.40
C LYS A 143 -4.16 4.29 33.03
N GLN A 144 -4.21 4.40 34.36
CA GLN A 144 -3.78 5.59 35.07
C GLN A 144 -2.26 5.77 34.96
N GLN A 145 -1.49 4.72 35.22
CA GLN A 145 -0.03 4.71 35.00
C GLN A 145 0.33 5.09 33.55
N ARG A 146 -0.41 4.57 32.57
CA ARG A 146 -0.19 4.92 31.15
C ARG A 146 -0.40 6.40 30.86
N LYS A 147 -1.34 7.07 31.54
CA LYS A 147 -1.61 8.51 31.34
C LYS A 147 -0.50 9.39 31.92
N GLU A 148 0.21 8.91 32.94
CA GLU A 148 1.30 9.63 33.59
C GLU A 148 2.58 9.61 32.73
N VAL A 149 2.70 8.66 31.81
CA VAL A 149 3.84 8.53 30.90
C VAL A 149 3.52 9.15 29.54
N SER A 150 4.40 10.02 29.03
CA SER A 150 4.25 10.58 27.68
C SER A 150 4.27 9.48 26.61
N LYS A 151 3.35 9.55 25.65
CA LYS A 151 3.28 8.61 24.52
C LYS A 151 4.49 8.71 23.58
N HIS A 152 5.03 9.92 23.40
CA HIS A 152 6.19 10.15 22.54
C HIS A 152 7.30 10.87 23.31
N VAL A 153 8.53 10.57 22.92
CA VAL A 153 9.76 11.21 23.41
C VAL A 153 10.68 11.46 22.23
N ASP A 154 11.61 12.41 22.37
CA ASP A 154 12.68 12.58 21.40
C ASP A 154 13.56 11.33 21.35
N PHE A 155 13.97 10.93 20.16
CA PHE A 155 14.86 9.78 19.98
C PHE A 155 16.17 9.92 20.78
N SER A 156 16.73 11.13 20.86
CA SER A 156 17.94 11.42 21.62
C SER A 156 17.76 11.24 23.14
N ALA A 157 16.52 11.26 23.64
CA ALA A 157 16.20 11.05 25.05
C ALA A 157 16.06 9.55 25.41
N LEU A 158 16.10 8.64 24.43
CA LEU A 158 16.06 7.20 24.69
C LEU A 158 17.35 6.73 25.38
N PRO A 159 17.25 5.73 26.28
CA PRO A 159 18.41 4.99 26.77
C PRO A 159 19.26 4.43 25.62
N LYS A 160 20.59 4.37 25.79
CA LYS A 160 21.52 3.95 24.71
C LYS A 160 21.27 2.53 24.20
N ASP A 161 20.82 1.65 25.07
CA ASP A 161 20.43 0.26 24.79
C ASP A 161 19.10 0.15 24.04
N GLU A 162 18.27 1.18 24.10
CA GLU A 162 16.99 1.26 23.37
C GLU A 162 17.06 2.12 22.10
N GLN A 163 18.18 2.83 21.88
CA GLN A 163 18.43 3.54 20.63
C GLN A 163 18.66 2.57 19.48
N PHE A 164 18.08 2.87 18.34
CA PHE A 164 18.14 2.04 17.14
C PHE A 164 18.55 2.85 15.90
N SER A 165 19.08 2.16 14.91
CA SER A 165 19.39 2.74 13.61
C SER A 165 18.19 2.68 12.67
N LYS A 166 18.04 3.64 11.76
CA LYS A 166 17.09 3.54 10.65
C LYS A 166 17.73 2.82 9.47
N LEU A 167 16.91 2.21 8.60
CA LEU A 167 17.40 1.71 7.31
C LEU A 167 17.85 2.88 6.45
N SER A 168 18.96 2.70 5.73
CA SER A 168 19.44 3.67 4.76
C SER A 168 18.41 3.87 3.66
N THR A 169 18.18 5.13 3.28
CA THR A 169 17.20 5.48 2.24
C THR A 169 17.83 5.73 0.88
N GLN A 170 19.16 5.81 0.79
CA GLN A 170 19.86 6.20 -0.44
C GLN A 170 19.63 5.20 -1.58
N SER A 171 19.96 3.92 -1.36
CA SER A 171 19.73 2.87 -2.35
C SER A 171 18.25 2.71 -2.69
N LYS A 172 17.37 2.87 -1.68
CA LYS A 172 15.92 2.77 -1.87
C LYS A 172 15.41 3.83 -2.85
N GLY A 173 15.77 5.09 -2.63
CA GLY A 173 15.35 6.19 -3.50
C GLY A 173 15.83 6.03 -4.94
N PHE A 174 17.09 5.62 -5.13
CA PHE A 174 17.65 5.35 -6.45
C PHE A 174 16.91 4.21 -7.17
N ILE A 175 16.74 3.06 -6.52
CA ILE A 175 16.06 1.91 -7.12
C ILE A 175 14.58 2.18 -7.36
N ASP A 176 13.89 2.90 -6.46
CA ASP A 176 12.49 3.28 -6.66
C ASP A 176 12.33 4.24 -7.84
N THR A 177 13.30 5.12 -8.07
CA THR A 177 13.30 6.00 -9.25
C THR A 177 13.39 5.19 -10.54
N ILE A 178 14.27 4.18 -10.58
CA ILE A 178 14.36 3.24 -11.72
C ILE A 178 13.04 2.50 -11.92
N LYS A 179 12.43 1.97 -10.86
CA LYS A 179 11.11 1.30 -10.92
C LYS A 179 10.03 2.23 -11.46
N MET A 180 10.02 3.49 -11.05
CA MET A 180 9.07 4.49 -11.53
C MET A 180 9.27 4.79 -13.02
N ILE A 181 10.51 4.91 -13.49
CA ILE A 181 10.83 5.10 -14.91
C ILE A 181 10.37 3.88 -15.71
N ALA A 182 10.68 2.66 -15.26
CA ALA A 182 10.27 1.43 -15.92
C ALA A 182 8.74 1.30 -16.01
N TYR A 183 8.01 1.61 -14.94
CA TYR A 183 6.55 1.63 -14.96
C TYR A 183 5.97 2.64 -15.97
N ARG A 184 6.57 3.83 -16.05
CA ARG A 184 6.14 4.86 -17.01
C ARG A 184 6.40 4.42 -18.45
N ALA A 185 7.59 3.84 -18.72
CA ALA A 185 7.92 3.30 -20.03
C ALA A 185 6.96 2.18 -20.44
N GLU A 186 6.68 1.23 -19.54
CA GLU A 186 5.70 0.16 -19.77
C GLU A 186 4.30 0.72 -20.03
N THR A 187 3.87 1.73 -19.26
CA THR A 187 2.55 2.35 -19.45
C THR A 187 2.47 3.08 -20.79
N ALA A 188 3.53 3.76 -21.22
CA ALA A 188 3.61 4.38 -22.54
C ALA A 188 3.52 3.32 -23.65
N MET A 189 4.31 2.25 -23.56
CA MET A 189 4.24 1.14 -24.52
C MET A 189 2.85 0.50 -24.57
N ALA A 190 2.21 0.30 -23.41
CA ALA A 190 0.87 -0.26 -23.33
C ALA A 190 -0.18 0.66 -24.00
N ASN A 191 -0.06 1.97 -23.83
CA ASN A 191 -0.94 2.93 -24.50
C ASN A 191 -0.71 2.94 -26.02
N THR A 192 0.53 2.83 -26.48
CA THR A 192 0.86 2.78 -27.92
C THR A 192 0.23 1.57 -28.62
N ILE A 193 0.22 0.41 -27.97
CA ILE A 193 -0.26 -0.83 -28.58
C ILE A 193 -1.70 -1.19 -28.21
N GLY A 194 -2.28 -0.53 -27.20
CA GLY A 194 -3.55 -0.93 -26.58
C GLY A 194 -4.73 -0.98 -27.54
N ASP A 195 -4.82 -0.04 -28.48
CA ASP A 195 -5.92 0.02 -29.46
C ASP A 195 -5.88 -1.12 -30.48
N ASN A 196 -4.74 -1.78 -30.64
CA ASN A 196 -4.53 -2.84 -31.64
C ASN A 196 -4.63 -4.25 -31.02
N TYR A 197 -4.87 -4.35 -29.71
CA TYR A 197 -4.97 -5.61 -29.00
C TYR A 197 -6.42 -5.87 -28.57
N SER A 198 -6.97 -7.03 -28.96
CA SER A 198 -8.38 -7.38 -28.74
C SER A 198 -8.77 -7.41 -27.26
N ASN A 199 -7.80 -7.58 -26.37
CA ASN A 199 -7.98 -7.59 -24.93
C ASN A 199 -7.12 -6.52 -24.26
N SER A 200 -7.57 -5.26 -24.37
CA SER A 200 -6.85 -4.08 -23.86
C SER A 200 -6.47 -4.19 -22.37
N ASP A 201 -7.26 -4.90 -21.58
CA ASP A 201 -6.99 -5.15 -20.15
C ASP A 201 -5.75 -6.04 -19.90
N ASN A 202 -5.30 -6.80 -20.92
CA ASN A 202 -4.17 -7.72 -20.84
C ASN A 202 -2.90 -7.24 -21.56
N VAL A 203 -2.88 -6.01 -22.09
CA VAL A 203 -1.72 -5.46 -22.82
C VAL A 203 -0.45 -5.45 -21.97
N LYS A 204 -0.56 -5.07 -20.69
CA LYS A 204 0.58 -5.11 -19.76
C LYS A 204 1.11 -6.51 -19.52
N LYS A 205 0.26 -7.54 -19.52
CA LYS A 205 0.70 -8.94 -19.41
C LYS A 205 1.47 -9.40 -20.65
N LEU A 206 1.07 -8.94 -21.83
CA LEU A 206 1.82 -9.19 -23.06
C LEU A 206 3.24 -8.59 -22.95
N LEU A 207 3.35 -7.33 -22.50
CA LEU A 207 4.65 -6.68 -22.28
C LEU A 207 5.48 -7.41 -21.21
N GLN A 208 4.87 -7.82 -20.11
CA GLN A 208 5.55 -8.62 -19.07
C GLN A 208 6.13 -9.92 -19.64
N SER A 209 5.35 -10.63 -20.46
CA SER A 209 5.81 -11.87 -21.12
C SER A 209 6.95 -11.59 -22.11
N LEU A 210 6.90 -10.45 -22.81
CA LEU A 210 7.97 -10.04 -23.72
C LEU A 210 9.29 -9.81 -22.95
N TYR A 211 9.25 -9.17 -21.78
CA TYR A 211 10.46 -8.88 -20.99
C TYR A 211 11.16 -10.13 -20.46
N THR A 212 10.44 -11.25 -20.35
CA THR A 212 10.99 -12.54 -19.93
C THR A 212 11.47 -13.40 -21.10
N THR A 213 11.26 -12.95 -22.34
CA THR A 213 11.64 -13.69 -23.54
C THR A 213 13.07 -13.33 -23.92
N GLU A 214 13.84 -14.31 -24.37
CA GLU A 214 15.19 -14.08 -24.88
C GLU A 214 15.12 -13.25 -26.17
N ALA A 215 16.18 -12.49 -26.43
CA ALA A 215 16.33 -11.72 -27.66
C ALA A 215 17.80 -11.79 -28.11
N ASP A 216 18.00 -11.89 -29.43
CA ASP A 216 19.35 -11.83 -29.97
C ASP A 216 19.79 -10.37 -30.09
N LEU A 217 20.99 -10.07 -29.61
CA LEU A 217 21.64 -8.78 -29.79
C LEU A 217 22.70 -8.91 -30.88
N ILE A 218 22.47 -8.26 -32.02
CA ILE A 218 23.32 -8.37 -33.20
C ILE A 218 23.94 -6.99 -33.50
N PRO A 219 25.16 -6.72 -33.02
CA PRO A 219 25.87 -5.49 -33.31
C PRO A 219 26.40 -5.48 -34.75
N ASP A 220 26.30 -4.33 -35.40
CA ASP A 220 26.87 -4.04 -36.71
C ASP A 220 27.70 -2.77 -36.60
N SER A 221 29.01 -2.94 -36.53
CA SER A 221 29.97 -1.84 -36.38
C SER A 221 30.11 -0.99 -37.65
N GLU A 222 29.87 -1.56 -38.83
CA GLU A 222 30.00 -0.84 -40.11
C GLU A 222 28.83 0.14 -40.30
N ASN A 223 27.61 -0.35 -40.08
CA ASN A 223 26.40 0.47 -40.20
C ASN A 223 26.05 1.23 -38.91
N LYS A 224 26.83 1.06 -37.85
CA LYS A 224 26.59 1.64 -36.52
C LYS A 224 25.19 1.32 -35.98
N THR A 225 24.79 0.05 -36.03
CA THR A 225 23.48 -0.38 -35.53
C THR A 225 23.59 -1.53 -34.54
N LEU A 226 22.63 -1.62 -33.62
CA LEU A 226 22.43 -2.76 -32.74
C LEU A 226 21.04 -3.31 -33.00
N THR A 227 20.96 -4.45 -33.70
CA THR A 227 19.67 -5.09 -33.95
C THR A 227 19.27 -5.93 -32.74
N VAL A 228 18.13 -5.60 -32.13
CA VAL A 228 17.48 -6.39 -31.08
C VAL A 228 16.42 -7.26 -31.75
N ARG A 229 16.71 -8.55 -31.90
CA ARG A 229 15.82 -9.51 -32.56
C ARG A 229 15.00 -10.27 -31.53
N LEU A 230 13.72 -9.92 -31.42
CA LEU A 230 12.75 -10.53 -30.53
C LEU A 230 12.24 -11.87 -31.11
N HIS A 231 12.01 -12.88 -30.27
CA HIS A 231 11.38 -14.13 -30.70
C HIS A 231 9.86 -14.00 -30.83
N HIS A 232 9.25 -14.92 -31.58
CA HIS A 232 7.79 -15.00 -31.73
C HIS A 232 7.12 -15.28 -30.39
N MET A 233 5.96 -14.66 -30.20
CA MET A 233 5.09 -14.89 -29.06
C MET A 233 4.19 -16.11 -29.30
N ALA A 234 3.45 -16.53 -28.28
CA ALA A 234 2.60 -17.73 -28.36
C ALA A 234 1.44 -17.63 -29.37
N ASN A 235 1.09 -16.44 -29.86
CA ASN A 235 0.01 -16.26 -30.82
C ASN A 235 0.32 -15.16 -31.85
N ASN A 236 -0.23 -15.30 -33.05
CA ASN A 236 0.01 -14.38 -34.17
C ASN A 236 -0.49 -12.95 -33.89
N GLN A 237 -1.55 -12.79 -33.11
CA GLN A 237 -2.05 -11.47 -32.76
C GLN A 237 -1.02 -10.68 -31.93
N SER A 238 -0.38 -11.34 -30.96
CA SER A 238 0.71 -10.77 -30.17
C SER A 238 1.87 -10.36 -31.07
N ASP A 239 2.27 -11.19 -32.04
CA ASP A 239 3.33 -10.86 -32.98
C ASP A 239 3.03 -9.61 -33.82
N VAL A 240 1.81 -9.50 -34.34
CA VAL A 240 1.36 -8.31 -35.09
C VAL A 240 1.48 -7.05 -34.23
N VAL A 241 1.04 -7.13 -32.97
CA VAL A 241 1.08 -6.01 -32.04
C VAL A 241 2.51 -5.66 -31.62
N ILE A 242 3.38 -6.64 -31.42
CA ILE A 242 4.80 -6.42 -31.09
C ILE A 242 5.57 -5.85 -32.29
N ARG A 243 5.24 -6.21 -33.54
CA ARG A 243 5.83 -5.56 -34.73
C ARG A 243 5.53 -4.06 -34.75
N LYS A 244 4.28 -3.68 -34.45
CA LYS A 244 3.91 -2.27 -34.33
C LYS A 244 4.67 -1.57 -33.21
N LEU A 245 4.87 -2.22 -32.07
CA LEU A 245 5.73 -1.68 -31.01
C LEU A 245 7.16 -1.45 -31.50
N CYS A 246 7.73 -2.41 -32.26
CA CYS A 246 9.07 -2.27 -32.83
C CYS A 246 9.16 -1.09 -33.80
N GLU A 247 8.16 -0.86 -34.64
CA GLU A 247 8.11 0.29 -35.56
C GLU A 247 8.14 1.62 -34.79
N GLU A 248 7.32 1.74 -33.75
CA GLU A 248 7.25 2.93 -32.89
C GLU A 248 8.57 3.15 -32.14
N LEU A 249 9.19 2.09 -31.60
CA LEU A 249 10.50 2.18 -30.96
C LEU A 249 11.60 2.57 -31.97
N ASN A 250 11.59 2.02 -33.18
CA ASN A 250 12.56 2.36 -34.21
C ASN A 250 12.45 3.82 -34.68
N ALA A 251 11.24 4.38 -34.68
CA ALA A 251 11.00 5.77 -35.04
C ALA A 251 11.60 6.77 -34.03
N THR A 252 11.94 6.34 -32.81
CA THR A 252 12.60 7.18 -31.81
C THR A 252 14.10 7.33 -32.03
N GLU A 253 14.70 6.57 -32.96
CA GLU A 253 16.13 6.64 -33.31
C GLU A 253 17.09 6.56 -32.09
N ILE A 254 16.71 5.76 -31.08
CA ILE A 254 17.47 5.60 -29.85
C ILE A 254 18.85 5.00 -30.14
N HIS A 255 19.87 5.55 -29.48
CA HIS A 255 21.23 5.01 -29.47
C HIS A 255 21.47 4.23 -28.18
N PHE A 256 22.21 3.12 -28.27
CA PHE A 256 22.57 2.34 -27.08
C PHE A 256 23.55 3.15 -26.21
N PRO A 257 23.35 3.21 -24.88
CA PRO A 257 24.14 4.06 -23.99
C PRO A 257 25.65 3.87 -24.17
N ASP A 258 26.39 4.99 -24.09
CA ASP A 258 27.85 5.04 -24.24
C ASP A 258 28.39 4.48 -25.58
N THR A 259 27.56 4.42 -26.63
CA THR A 259 27.96 3.96 -27.96
C THR A 259 27.32 4.78 -29.08
N GLU A 260 27.85 4.63 -30.30
CA GLU A 260 27.29 5.18 -31.53
C GLU A 260 26.27 4.24 -32.19
N LEU A 261 25.88 3.13 -31.53
CA LEU A 261 25.04 2.11 -32.12
C LEU A 261 23.56 2.50 -32.02
N ARG A 262 22.92 2.78 -33.16
CA ARG A 262 21.48 2.99 -33.24
C ARG A 262 20.74 1.67 -33.02
N MET A 263 19.81 1.64 -32.08
CA MET A 263 19.02 0.45 -31.77
C MET A 263 17.95 0.21 -32.84
N ILE A 264 17.83 -1.03 -33.29
CA ILE A 264 16.81 -1.47 -34.25
C ILE A 264 16.10 -2.70 -33.71
N PHE A 265 14.83 -2.55 -33.33
CA PHE A 265 13.98 -3.62 -32.84
C PHE A 265 13.28 -4.33 -34.01
N LYS A 266 13.34 -5.65 -34.05
CA LYS A 266 12.63 -6.46 -35.05
C LYS A 266 12.15 -7.76 -34.42
N LEU A 267 10.97 -8.21 -34.81
CA LEU A 267 10.56 -9.58 -34.56
C LEU A 267 11.34 -10.51 -35.52
N ARG A 268 11.77 -11.68 -35.04
CA ARG A 268 12.34 -12.72 -35.89
C ARG A 268 11.38 -12.96 -37.06
N SER A 269 11.95 -13.11 -38.25
CA SER A 269 11.20 -13.59 -39.41
C SER A 269 11.39 -15.09 -39.45
N ASP A 270 10.33 -15.83 -39.80
CA ASP A 270 10.41 -17.28 -40.06
C ASP A 270 11.49 -17.59 -41.12
#